data_AF-A0A2S5Y6G1-F1
#
_entry.id   AF-A0A2S5Y6G1-F1
#
_cell.length_a   1.000
_cell.length_b   1.000
_cell.length_c   1.000
_cell.angle_alpha   90.00
_cell.angle_beta   90.00
_cell.angle_gamma   90.00
#
_symmetry.space_group_name_H-M   'P 1'
#
loop_
_entity.id
_entity.type
_entity.pdbx_description
1 polymer ?
#
loop_
_entity_poly.entity_id
_entity_poly.type
_entity_poly.pdbx_seq_one_letter_code
_entity_poly.pdbx_strand_id
1 'polypeptide(L)'
;MEPRPSYCNTTITAENLVHGNLRNDGNWSGGHLWPGKPGKTPFPSNWSEEKIKKNILDIANDPTLEWEPQGSNTFGLFKANDEPARITVIGEKDGVTIKVVIEPMGEGIITAYPTS
;
A
#
# COMPACT_ATOMS: atom_id res chain seq x y z
N MET A 1 -18.89 7.87 15.54
CA MET A 1 -17.86 7.56 14.54
C MET A 1 -17.58 8.84 13.80
N GLU A 2 -16.37 9.39 13.94
CA GLU A 2 -15.91 10.49 13.09
C GLU A 2 -16.06 10.05 11.62
N PRO A 3 -16.60 10.88 10.72
CA PRO A 3 -16.66 10.53 9.30
C PRO A 3 -15.23 10.27 8.82
N ARG A 4 -15.00 9.11 8.21
CA ARG A 4 -13.70 8.77 7.65
C ARG A 4 -13.37 9.85 6.62
N PRO A 5 -12.33 10.65 6.83
CA PRO A 5 -11.95 11.63 5.83
C PRO A 5 -11.58 10.89 4.55
N SER A 6 -12.11 11.38 3.41
CA SER A 6 -11.75 10.93 2.07
C SER A 6 -10.31 11.37 1.80
N TYR A 7 -9.37 10.68 2.45
CA TYR A 7 -7.94 10.94 2.36
C TYR A 7 -7.35 9.83 1.51
N CYS A 8 -7.17 10.12 0.23
CA CYS A 8 -5.93 9.88 -0.48
C CYS A 8 -6.15 10.26 -1.95
N ASN A 9 -6.13 11.56 -2.25
CA ASN A 9 -5.76 12.04 -3.59
C ASN A 9 -4.24 11.98 -3.75
N THR A 10 -3.61 10.93 -3.22
CA THR A 10 -2.16 10.85 -3.06
C THR A 10 -1.61 10.23 -4.32
N THR A 11 -0.73 10.98 -4.97
CA THR A 11 -0.05 10.57 -6.19
C THR A 11 0.57 9.19 -5.97
N ILE A 12 0.00 8.16 -6.60
CA ILE A 12 0.69 6.89 -6.80
C ILE A 12 1.82 7.18 -7.78
N THR A 13 3.03 7.39 -7.27
CA THR A 13 4.20 7.37 -8.16
C THR A 13 4.44 5.91 -8.59
N ALA A 14 4.38 5.70 -9.90
CA ALA A 14 4.60 4.40 -10.52
C ALA A 14 5.93 3.76 -10.09
N GLU A 15 6.95 4.61 -9.95
CA GLU A 15 8.31 4.21 -9.58
C GLU A 15 8.40 3.47 -8.24
N ASN A 16 7.68 3.92 -7.20
CA ASN A 16 7.90 3.40 -5.84
C ASN A 16 7.12 2.11 -5.54
N LEU A 17 5.97 1.91 -6.17
CA LEU A 17 5.07 0.78 -5.88
C LEU A 17 5.28 -0.40 -6.80
N VAL A 18 5.44 -0.13 -8.10
CA VAL A 18 5.33 -1.14 -9.15
C VAL A 18 6.70 -1.68 -9.55
N HIS A 19 7.63 -0.78 -9.92
CA HIS A 19 8.94 -1.15 -10.46
C HIS A 19 9.99 -1.40 -9.38
N GLY A 20 9.97 -0.57 -8.34
CA GLY A 20 10.79 -0.70 -7.15
C GLY A 20 12.28 -0.41 -7.32
N ASN A 21 12.93 -0.08 -6.20
CA ASN A 21 14.35 0.28 -6.13
C ASN A 21 15.10 -0.70 -5.23
N LEU A 22 16.35 -1.04 -5.59
CA LEU A 22 17.23 -1.83 -4.72
C LEU A 22 17.78 -0.95 -3.61
N ARG A 23 17.69 -1.42 -2.37
CA ARG A 23 18.20 -0.72 -1.18
C ARG A 23 19.59 -1.22 -0.81
N ASN A 24 20.28 -0.45 0.02
CA ASN A 24 21.67 -0.75 0.44
C ASN A 24 21.81 -2.06 1.24
N ASP A 25 20.71 -2.60 1.77
CA ASP A 25 20.65 -3.88 2.48
C ASP A 25 20.43 -5.08 1.54
N GLY A 26 20.38 -4.86 0.22
CA GLY A 26 20.13 -5.89 -0.79
C GLY A 26 18.65 -6.22 -1.01
N ASN A 27 17.72 -5.57 -0.32
CA ASN A 27 16.28 -5.76 -0.50
C ASN A 27 15.67 -4.74 -1.47
N TRP A 28 14.57 -5.11 -2.13
CA TRP A 28 13.83 -4.19 -3.00
C TRP A 28 12.74 -3.42 -2.23
N SER A 29 12.61 -2.12 -2.43
CA SER A 29 11.41 -1.35 -2.09
C SER A 29 10.45 -1.40 -3.28
N GLY A 30 9.29 -2.05 -3.17
CA GLY A 30 8.41 -2.31 -4.31
C GLY A 30 8.90 -3.50 -5.16
N GLY A 31 8.63 -3.45 -6.48
CA GLY A 31 9.06 -4.50 -7.42
C GLY A 31 8.12 -5.71 -7.46
N HIS A 32 6.83 -5.47 -7.21
CA HIS A 32 5.77 -6.47 -7.24
C HIS A 32 5.14 -6.62 -8.63
N LEU A 33 5.53 -5.82 -9.63
CA LEU A 33 5.10 -6.07 -11.01
C LEU A 33 5.69 -7.39 -11.51
N TRP A 34 4.88 -8.20 -12.18
CA TRP A 34 5.35 -9.42 -12.85
C TRP A 34 6.55 -9.13 -13.77
N PRO A 35 7.63 -9.94 -13.76
CA PRO A 35 7.80 -11.24 -13.07
C PRO A 35 8.17 -11.16 -11.59
N GLY A 36 8.17 -9.97 -10.99
CA GLY A 36 8.58 -9.73 -9.61
C GLY A 36 10.09 -9.63 -9.47
N LYS A 37 10.55 -8.81 -8.51
CA LYS A 37 11.96 -8.83 -8.07
C LYS A 37 12.21 -10.01 -7.12
N PRO A 38 13.47 -10.48 -6.97
CA PRO A 38 13.79 -11.56 -6.04
C PRO A 38 13.24 -11.32 -4.63
N GLY A 39 12.58 -12.33 -4.06
CA GLY A 39 11.97 -12.26 -2.72
C GLY A 39 10.66 -11.47 -2.64
N LYS A 40 10.06 -11.07 -3.77
CA LYS A 40 8.77 -10.38 -3.83
C LYS A 40 7.69 -11.29 -4.42
N THR A 41 6.47 -11.19 -3.87
CA THR A 41 5.27 -11.78 -4.49
C THR A 41 4.78 -10.87 -5.61
N PRO A 42 4.77 -11.33 -6.88
CA PRO A 42 4.32 -10.50 -7.98
C PRO A 42 2.80 -10.46 -8.09
N PHE A 43 2.24 -9.34 -8.57
CA PHE A 43 0.89 -9.29 -9.10
C PHE A 43 0.71 -10.27 -10.27
N PRO A 44 -0.53 -10.72 -10.55
CA PRO A 44 -0.80 -11.63 -11.65
C PRO A 44 -0.22 -11.12 -12.98
N SER A 45 0.38 -12.02 -13.75
CA SER A 45 1.05 -11.71 -15.02
C SER A 45 0.13 -11.10 -16.08
N ASN A 46 -1.18 -11.31 -15.96
CA ASN A 46 -2.20 -10.77 -16.85
C ASN A 46 -2.77 -9.41 -16.40
N TRP A 47 -2.32 -8.85 -15.26
CA TRP A 47 -2.75 -7.53 -14.83
C TRP A 47 -1.84 -6.45 -15.42
N SER A 48 -2.45 -5.43 -16.03
CA SER A 48 -1.71 -4.23 -16.44
C SER A 48 -1.32 -3.38 -15.23
N GLU A 49 -0.28 -2.55 -15.39
CA GLU A 49 0.11 -1.58 -14.36
C GLU A 49 -1.06 -0.66 -13.97
N GLU A 50 -1.85 -0.21 -14.95
CA GLU A 50 -3.04 0.62 -14.71
C GLU A 50 -4.07 -0.11 -13.83
N LYS A 51 -4.35 -1.39 -14.13
CA LYS A 51 -5.26 -2.21 -13.33
C LYS A 51 -4.75 -2.36 -11.90
N ILE A 52 -3.45 -2.61 -11.73
CA ILE A 52 -2.82 -2.72 -10.40
C ILE A 52 -3.03 -1.42 -9.62
N LYS A 53 -2.69 -0.27 -10.21
CA LYS A 53 -2.83 1.04 -9.56
C LYS A 53 -4.27 1.33 -9.17
N LYS A 54 -5.23 1.05 -10.06
CA LYS A 54 -6.65 1.24 -9.78
C LYS A 54 -7.11 0.39 -8.59
N ASN A 55 -6.75 -0.89 -8.58
CA ASN A 55 -7.12 -1.80 -7.49
C ASN A 55 -6.51 -1.35 -6.14
N ILE A 56 -5.29 -0.83 -6.15
CA ILE A 56 -4.64 -0.27 -4.95
C ILE A 56 -5.39 0.98 -4.46
N LEU A 57 -5.76 1.91 -5.36
CA LEU A 57 -6.53 3.11 -5.00
C LEU A 57 -7.89 2.76 -4.43
N ASP A 58 -8.59 1.82 -5.06
CA ASP A 58 -9.90 1.36 -4.59
C ASP A 58 -9.79 0.84 -3.15
N ILE A 59 -8.80 -0.01 -2.86
CA ILE A 59 -8.60 -0.58 -1.51
C ILE A 59 -8.21 0.52 -0.51
N ALA A 60 -7.27 1.39 -0.85
CA ALA A 60 -6.81 2.45 0.04
C ALA A 60 -7.93 3.43 0.44
N ASN A 61 -8.90 3.65 -0.46
CA ASN A 61 -10.00 4.58 -0.26
C ASN A 61 -11.32 3.91 0.17
N ASP A 62 -11.34 2.59 0.34
CA ASP A 62 -12.57 1.87 0.70
C ASP A 62 -12.94 2.14 2.17
N PRO A 63 -14.05 2.83 2.46
CA PRO A 63 -14.47 3.12 3.83
C PRO A 63 -15.08 1.91 4.55
N THR A 64 -15.22 0.77 3.87
CA THR A 64 -15.71 -0.48 4.47
C THR A 64 -14.58 -1.37 4.96
N LEU A 65 -13.37 -1.21 4.43
CA LEU A 65 -12.20 -2.00 4.84
C LEU A 65 -11.63 -1.49 6.17
N GLU A 66 -11.00 -2.39 6.92
CA GLU A 66 -10.36 -2.05 8.18
C GLU A 66 -9.01 -1.35 7.95
N TRP A 67 -8.75 -0.33 8.76
CA TRP A 67 -7.49 0.40 8.78
C TRP A 67 -6.74 -0.01 10.03
N GLU A 68 -5.73 -0.87 9.86
CA GLU A 68 -4.94 -1.44 10.95
C GLU A 68 -3.63 -0.68 11.13
N PRO A 69 -3.44 0.07 12.23
CA PRO A 69 -2.17 0.74 12.52
C PRO A 69 -0.99 -0.22 12.60
N GLN A 70 0.13 0.14 11.99
CA GLN A 70 1.39 -0.58 12.15
C GLN A 70 2.11 -0.09 13.43
N GLY A 71 1.88 -0.80 14.53
CA GLY A 71 2.62 -0.62 15.77
C GLY A 71 1.77 -0.11 16.94
N SER A 72 2.16 -0.51 18.15
CA SER A 72 1.43 -0.22 19.39
C SER A 72 1.52 1.24 19.86
N ASN A 73 2.32 2.08 19.19
CA ASN A 73 2.50 3.50 19.49
C ASN A 73 1.75 4.44 18.53
N THR A 74 0.76 3.92 17.79
CA THR A 74 -0.08 4.71 16.89
C THR A 74 -1.34 5.20 17.60
N PHE A 75 -1.63 6.49 17.45
CA PHE A 75 -2.81 7.17 17.98
C PHE A 75 -3.54 7.86 16.81
N GLY A 76 -4.54 7.17 16.25
CA GLY A 76 -5.21 7.66 15.04
C GLY A 76 -4.29 7.65 13.82
N LEU A 77 -4.02 8.82 13.25
CA LEU A 77 -3.21 8.98 12.02
C LEU A 77 -1.74 9.35 12.29
N PHE A 78 -1.35 9.45 13.57
CA PHE A 78 0.00 9.82 14.00
C PHE A 78 0.55 8.83 15.02
N LYS A 79 1.87 8.78 15.15
CA LYS A 79 2.57 8.06 16.22
C LYS A 79 2.71 8.96 17.46
N ALA A 80 3.14 8.38 18.57
CA ALA A 80 3.42 9.10 19.83
C ALA A 80 4.40 10.28 19.71
N ASN A 81 5.25 10.28 18.67
CA ASN A 81 6.25 11.31 18.39
C ASN A 81 5.82 12.27 17.27
N ASP A 82 4.52 12.38 16.99
CA ASP A 82 3.91 13.22 15.94
C ASP A 82 4.33 12.90 14.49
N GLU A 83 5.05 11.80 14.27
CA GLU A 83 5.27 11.30 12.90
C GLU A 83 3.98 10.72 12.31
N PRO A 84 3.78 10.83 10.99
CA PRO A 84 2.69 10.13 10.30
C PRO A 84 2.71 8.63 10.59
N ALA A 85 1.53 8.07 10.91
CA ALA A 85 1.40 6.65 11.15
C ALA A 85 1.25 5.88 9.84
N ARG A 86 1.85 4.69 9.80
CA ARG A 86 1.59 3.72 8.74
C ARG A 86 0.41 2.85 9.11
N ILE A 87 -0.47 2.65 8.15
CA ILE A 87 -1.71 1.92 8.30
C ILE A 87 -1.75 0.84 7.22
N THR A 88 -2.10 -0.37 7.63
CA THR A 88 -2.37 -1.48 6.72
C THR A 88 -3.84 -1.49 6.37
N VAL A 89 -4.14 -1.63 5.08
CA VAL A 89 -5.48 -1.89 4.57
C VAL A 89 -5.39 -3.14 3.69
N ILE A 90 -6.22 -4.14 3.97
CA ILE A 90 -6.26 -5.39 3.21
C ILE A 90 -7.58 -5.45 2.48
N GLY A 91 -7.53 -5.74 1.17
CA GLY A 91 -8.72 -5.91 0.34
C GLY A 91 -8.50 -6.97 -0.73
N GLU A 92 -9.61 -7.49 -1.26
CA GLU A 92 -9.59 -8.46 -2.35
C GLU A 92 -10.09 -7.80 -3.66
N LYS A 93 -9.38 -8.05 -4.76
CA LYS A 93 -9.78 -7.63 -6.10
C LYS A 93 -9.54 -8.78 -7.07
N ASP A 94 -10.57 -9.18 -7.81
CA ASP A 94 -10.55 -10.31 -8.75
C ASP A 94 -9.91 -11.60 -8.17
N GLY A 95 -10.23 -11.92 -6.91
CA GLY A 95 -9.71 -13.11 -6.22
C GLY A 95 -8.26 -13.01 -5.73
N VAL A 96 -7.64 -11.81 -5.76
CA VAL A 96 -6.30 -11.57 -5.23
C VAL A 96 -6.41 -10.72 -3.98
N THR A 97 -5.92 -11.25 -2.85
CA THR A 97 -5.82 -10.50 -1.59
C THR A 97 -4.57 -9.61 -1.62
N ILE A 98 -4.79 -8.30 -1.57
CA ILE A 98 -3.77 -7.26 -1.68
C ILE A 98 -3.65 -6.56 -0.33
N LYS A 99 -2.42 -6.50 0.18
CA LYS A 99 -2.06 -5.65 1.30
C LYS A 99 -1.58 -4.31 0.77
N VAL A 100 -2.19 -3.22 1.24
CA VAL A 100 -1.79 -1.84 0.96
C VAL A 100 -1.32 -1.20 2.26
N VAL A 101 -0.16 -0.54 2.23
CA VAL A 101 0.34 0.25 3.35
C VAL A 101 0.26 1.71 2.96
N ILE A 102 -0.44 2.49 3.77
CA ILE A 102 -0.65 3.92 3.58
C ILE A 102 -0.11 4.72 4.76
N GLU A 103 0.21 5.98 4.51
CA GLU A 103 0.65 6.98 5.47
C GLU A 103 -0.15 8.26 5.18
N PRO A 104 -1.39 8.38 5.69
CA PRO A 104 -2.36 9.38 5.21
C PRO A 104 -1.94 10.83 5.42
N MET A 105 -1.15 11.09 6.47
CA MET A 105 -0.62 12.41 6.81
C MET A 105 0.83 12.62 6.35
N GLY A 106 1.35 11.69 5.54
CA GLY A 106 2.72 11.71 5.03
C GLY A 106 2.75 11.35 3.55
N GLU A 107 3.52 10.33 3.19
CA GLU A 107 3.79 9.99 1.78
C GLU A 107 2.59 9.42 1.01
N GLY A 108 1.47 9.08 1.67
CA GLY A 108 0.34 8.40 1.03
C GLY A 108 0.55 6.91 0.90
N ILE A 109 0.37 6.34 -0.29
CA ILE A 109 0.55 4.90 -0.49
C ILE A 109 2.05 4.57 -0.50
N ILE A 110 2.51 3.85 0.52
CA ILE A 110 3.90 3.46 0.73
C ILE A 110 4.27 2.22 -0.09
N THR A 111 3.42 1.19 -0.05
CA THR A 111 3.62 -0.08 -0.78
C THR A 111 2.31 -0.82 -0.94
N ALA A 112 2.22 -1.67 -1.96
CA ALA A 112 1.13 -2.61 -2.11
C ALA A 112 1.59 -3.89 -2.80
N TYR A 113 1.08 -5.04 -2.36
CA TYR A 113 1.46 -6.33 -2.90
C TYR A 113 0.42 -7.43 -2.62
N PRO A 114 0.35 -8.47 -3.48
CA PRO A 114 -0.40 -9.68 -3.17
C PRO A 114 0.20 -10.42 -1.97
N THR A 115 -0.67 -10.98 -1.14
CA THR A 115 -0.25 -11.71 0.07
C THR A 115 -0.13 -13.23 -0.13
N SER A 116 -0.56 -13.74 -1.28
CA SER A 116 -0.58 -15.16 -1.66
C SER A 116 -0.25 -15.35 -3.13
#